data_AF-A0A2H3BKL8-F1
#
_entry.id   AF-A0A2H3BKL8-F1
#
_cell.length_a   1.000
_cell.length_b   1.000
_cell.length_c   1.000
_cell.angle_alpha   90.00
_cell.angle_beta   90.00
_cell.angle_gamma   90.00
#
_symmetry.space_group_name_H-M   'P 1'
#
loop_
_entity.id
_entity.type
_entity.pdbx_description
1 polymer ?
#
loop_
_entity_poly.entity_id
_entity_poly.type
_entity_poly.pdbx_seq_one_letter_code
_entity_poly.pdbx_strand_id
1 'polypeptide(L)'
;MDQPSALLTETQAPSLLKSRGCGQPRKYVNAEERAAAHNLAQQGYYERNRDNEHGRVQTHMTKRARPKRIRRPADEPPSRVKSLALVMKKAPIEPEAQITKLRKQLGRYMREKTPADYVGQLYLTAMDSTTQDPLEYLNDDLARLNGLLHRTSRLMTDIYHEEGCTERWRRTDALDREVKAVVDMVQDLVCSAMLSVDSLKAVFDEGSLTYQNL
;
A
#
# COMPACT_ATOMS: atom_id res chain seq x y z
N MET A 1 -8.30 20.72 54.54
CA MET A 1 -9.18 19.67 55.08
C MET A 1 -10.09 19.21 53.96
N ASP A 2 -10.56 17.96 54.06
CA ASP A 2 -11.53 17.27 53.20
C ASP A 2 -10.98 16.47 51.99
N GLN A 3 -10.45 15.27 52.31
CA GLN A 3 -10.72 14.06 51.53
C GLN A 3 -12.12 13.53 51.89
N PRO A 4 -12.88 12.95 50.93
CA PRO A 4 -13.07 11.47 50.90
C PRO A 4 -13.31 10.96 49.45
N SER A 5 -13.38 9.69 49.05
CA SER A 5 -13.32 8.37 49.67
C SER A 5 -13.06 7.38 48.53
N ALA A 6 -12.14 6.44 48.72
CA ALA A 6 -11.93 5.32 47.81
C ALA A 6 -13.09 4.31 47.96
N LEU A 7 -13.79 4.03 46.87
CA LEU A 7 -14.76 2.92 46.78
C LEU A 7 -14.00 1.61 46.58
N LEU A 8 -13.90 0.83 47.66
CA LEU A 8 -13.51 -0.58 47.66
C LEU A 8 -14.67 -1.39 47.06
N THR A 9 -14.47 -1.98 45.88
CA THR A 9 -15.35 -3.00 45.33
C THR A 9 -15.08 -4.33 46.03
N GLU A 10 -16.07 -4.80 46.80
CA GLU A 10 -16.09 -6.11 47.43
C GLU A 10 -16.02 -7.23 46.40
N THR A 11 -14.94 -8.01 46.46
CA THR A 11 -14.79 -9.29 45.76
C THR A 11 -15.72 -10.32 46.43
N GLN A 12 -16.92 -10.51 45.90
CA GLN A 12 -17.78 -11.63 46.30
C GLN A 12 -17.16 -12.96 45.86
N ALA A 13 -16.83 -13.80 46.84
CA ALA A 13 -16.40 -15.18 46.61
C ALA A 13 -17.58 -16.02 46.06
N PRO A 14 -17.37 -16.86 45.04
CA PRO A 14 -18.43 -17.70 44.49
C PRO A 14 -18.82 -18.80 45.49
N SER A 15 -20.13 -18.92 45.71
CA SER A 15 -20.75 -19.88 46.60
C SER A 15 -20.55 -21.33 46.12
N LEU A 16 -20.00 -22.16 47.00
CA LEU A 16 -19.85 -23.60 46.79
C LEU A 16 -21.21 -24.31 46.87
N LEU A 17 -21.93 -24.38 45.75
CA LEU A 17 -23.11 -25.21 45.62
C LEU A 17 -22.74 -26.65 45.23
N LYS A 18 -22.97 -27.51 46.24
CA LYS A 18 -22.93 -28.96 46.33
C LYS A 18 -23.19 -29.74 45.03
N SER A 19 -22.18 -30.54 44.68
CA SER A 19 -22.23 -31.70 43.79
C SER A 19 -23.23 -32.76 44.29
N ARG A 20 -24.23 -33.09 43.46
CA ARG A 20 -24.91 -34.39 43.45
C ARG A 20 -25.32 -34.75 42.03
N GLY A 21 -24.73 -35.81 41.49
CA GLY A 21 -25.09 -36.42 40.21
C GLY A 21 -23.92 -37.22 39.65
N CYS A 22 -24.07 -38.54 39.58
CA CYS A 22 -23.08 -39.50 39.10
C CYS A 22 -22.87 -39.35 37.57
N GLY A 23 -22.21 -38.28 37.16
CA GLY A 23 -21.79 -38.03 35.77
C GLY A 23 -20.32 -37.64 35.73
N GLN A 24 -19.66 -37.84 34.58
CA GLN A 24 -18.29 -37.39 34.41
C GLN A 24 -18.15 -35.90 34.78
N PRO A 25 -17.10 -35.52 35.51
CA PRO A 25 -16.82 -34.12 35.82
C PRO A 25 -16.89 -33.28 34.54
N ARG A 26 -17.72 -32.23 34.56
CA ARG A 26 -17.81 -31.32 33.42
C ARG A 26 -16.46 -30.61 33.28
N LYS A 27 -15.90 -30.65 32.07
CA LYS A 27 -14.61 -30.02 31.74
C LYS A 27 -14.57 -28.50 31.97
N TYR A 28 -15.73 -27.85 31.93
CA TYR A 28 -15.89 -26.41 32.17
C TYR A 28 -17.05 -26.18 33.14
N VAL A 29 -16.84 -25.27 34.10
CA VAL A 29 -17.81 -24.94 35.15
C VAL A 29 -18.85 -23.98 34.60
N ASN A 30 -18.42 -22.95 33.87
CA ASN A 30 -19.28 -21.88 33.35
C ASN A 30 -19.24 -21.76 31.82
N ALA A 31 -20.24 -21.08 31.24
CA ALA A 31 -20.30 -20.82 29.80
C ALA A 31 -19.15 -19.90 29.32
N GLU A 32 -18.76 -18.93 30.15
CA GLU A 32 -17.64 -18.03 29.87
C GLU A 32 -16.31 -18.78 29.80
N GLU A 33 -16.08 -19.73 30.71
CA GLU A 33 -14.89 -20.58 30.72
C GLU A 33 -14.81 -21.46 29.47
N ARG A 34 -15.96 -21.99 29.03
CA ARG A 34 -16.05 -22.74 27.77
C ARG A 34 -15.74 -21.86 26.56
N ALA A 35 -16.25 -20.62 26.53
CA ALA A 35 -15.99 -19.68 25.45
C ALA A 35 -14.51 -19.26 25.40
N ALA A 36 -13.90 -18.99 26.56
CA ALA A 36 -12.48 -18.67 26.67
C ALA A 36 -11.59 -19.83 26.18
N ALA A 37 -11.88 -21.06 26.62
CA ALA A 37 -11.16 -22.25 26.17
C ALA A 37 -11.33 -22.51 24.67
N HIS A 38 -12.53 -22.27 24.12
CA HIS A 38 -12.80 -22.38 22.69
C HIS A 38 -12.02 -21.33 21.88
N ASN A 39 -12.00 -20.07 22.34
CA ASN A 39 -11.25 -19.00 21.68
C ASN A 39 -9.74 -19.28 21.68
N LEU A 40 -9.19 -19.76 22.80
CA LEU A 40 -7.78 -20.14 22.89
C LEU A 40 -7.44 -21.31 21.94
N ALA A 41 -8.33 -22.32 21.87
CA ALA A 41 -8.17 -23.45 20.96
C ALA A 41 -8.26 -23.02 19.48
N GLN A 42 -9.14 -22.07 19.15
CA GLN A 42 -9.24 -21.50 17.81
C GLN A 42 -7.99 -20.71 17.45
N GLN A 43 -7.46 -19.86 18.34
CA GLN A 43 -6.20 -19.14 18.11
C GLN A 43 -5.06 -20.10 17.77
N GLY A 44 -4.86 -21.14 18.59
CA GLY A 44 -3.84 -22.14 18.32
C GLY A 44 -4.09 -22.98 17.06
N TYR A 45 -5.34 -23.13 16.61
CA TYR A 45 -5.66 -23.75 15.31
C TYR A 45 -5.26 -22.83 14.15
N TYR A 46 -5.62 -21.55 14.22
CA TYR A 46 -5.31 -20.57 13.18
C TYR A 46 -3.81 -20.29 13.06
N GLU A 47 -3.09 -20.21 14.18
CA GLU A 47 -1.64 -20.04 14.17
C GLU A 47 -0.93 -21.22 13.51
N ARG A 48 -1.34 -22.45 13.81
CA ARG A 48 -0.78 -23.67 13.20
C ARG A 48 -1.10 -23.81 11.70
N ASN A 49 -2.23 -23.27 11.26
CA ASN A 49 -2.67 -23.34 9.87
C ASN A 49 -2.48 -22.03 9.10
N ARG A 50 -1.82 -21.03 9.70
CA ARG A 50 -1.65 -19.69 9.15
C ARG A 50 -1.07 -19.73 7.74
N ASP A 51 -0.01 -20.50 7.55
CA ASP A 51 0.68 -20.62 6.25
C ASP A 51 -0.16 -21.38 5.21
N ASN A 52 -0.95 -22.37 5.65
CA ASN A 52 -1.84 -23.15 4.78
C ASN A 52 -3.04 -22.30 4.30
N GLU A 53 -3.59 -21.47 5.16
CA GLU A 53 -4.68 -20.56 4.80
C GLU A 53 -4.19 -19.42 3.90
N HIS A 54 -3.03 -18.81 4.19
CA HIS A 54 -2.43 -17.82 3.30
C HIS A 54 -2.12 -18.41 1.90
N GLY A 55 -1.58 -19.64 1.83
CA GLY A 55 -1.35 -20.33 0.56
C GLY A 55 -2.63 -20.67 -0.22
N ARG A 56 -3.72 -21.04 0.48
CA ARG A 56 -5.03 -21.31 -0.13
C ARG A 56 -5.72 -20.06 -0.66
N VAL A 57 -5.65 -18.94 0.06
CA VAL A 57 -6.22 -17.66 -0.40
C VAL A 57 -5.47 -17.16 -1.64
N GLN A 58 -4.14 -17.28 -1.65
CA GLN A 58 -3.30 -16.87 -2.79
C GLN A 58 -3.56 -17.73 -4.04
N THR A 59 -3.78 -19.04 -3.88
CA THR A 59 -4.15 -19.93 -4.99
C THR A 59 -5.59 -19.74 -5.49
N HIS A 60 -6.52 -19.32 -4.64
CA HIS A 60 -7.89 -19.01 -5.09
C HIS A 60 -7.99 -17.68 -5.85
N MET A 61 -7.25 -16.65 -5.43
CA MET A 61 -7.19 -15.35 -6.11
C MET A 61 -6.58 -15.46 -7.51
N THR A 62 -5.51 -16.24 -7.66
CA THR A 62 -4.87 -16.50 -8.96
C THR A 62 -5.75 -17.32 -9.92
N LYS A 63 -6.62 -18.21 -9.41
CA LYS A 63 -7.54 -19.00 -10.23
C LYS A 63 -8.78 -18.23 -10.69
N ARG A 64 -9.23 -17.21 -9.95
CA ARG A 64 -10.39 -16.38 -10.32
C ARG A 64 -10.08 -15.27 -11.33
N ALA A 65 -8.81 -14.97 -11.56
CA ALA A 65 -8.36 -14.00 -12.56
C ALA A 65 -8.39 -14.51 -14.02
N ARG A 66 -8.91 -15.72 -14.28
CA ARG A 66 -9.14 -16.19 -15.66
C ARG A 66 -10.46 -15.59 -16.16
N PRO A 67 -10.45 -14.70 -17.16
CA PRO A 67 -11.69 -14.19 -17.75
C PRO A 67 -12.54 -15.36 -18.24
N LYS A 68 -13.83 -15.36 -17.89
CA LYS A 68 -14.80 -16.32 -18.40
C LYS A 68 -14.74 -16.27 -19.93
N ARG A 69 -14.20 -17.33 -20.55
CA ARG A 69 -14.27 -17.51 -22.01
C ARG A 69 -15.73 -17.50 -22.41
N ILE A 70 -16.15 -16.41 -23.06
CA ILE A 70 -17.41 -16.35 -23.81
C ILE A 70 -17.33 -17.47 -24.85
N ARG A 71 -18.19 -18.49 -24.73
CA ARG A 71 -18.36 -19.51 -25.75
C ARG A 71 -18.91 -18.81 -27.01
N ARG A 72 -18.07 -18.63 -28.02
CA ARG A 72 -18.55 -18.30 -29.37
C ARG A 72 -19.27 -19.53 -29.95
N PRO A 73 -20.37 -19.35 -30.70
CA PRO A 73 -21.07 -20.45 -31.35
C PRO A 73 -20.14 -21.15 -32.35
N ALA A 74 -20.29 -22.47 -32.41
CA ALA A 74 -19.48 -23.38 -33.20
C ALA A 74 -19.84 -23.27 -34.68
N ASP A 75 -18.89 -22.81 -35.50
CA ASP A 75 -18.83 -23.13 -36.94
C ASP A 75 -17.51 -22.61 -37.55
N GLU A 76 -16.37 -23.04 -37.00
CA GLU A 76 -15.08 -22.90 -37.69
C GLU A 76 -14.27 -24.20 -37.59
N PRO A 77 -13.67 -24.68 -38.69
CA PRO A 77 -12.94 -25.93 -38.73
C PRO A 77 -11.69 -25.87 -37.83
N PRO A 78 -11.20 -27.03 -37.33
CA PRO A 78 -10.14 -27.08 -36.33
C PRO A 78 -8.82 -26.53 -36.90
N SER A 79 -8.56 -25.25 -36.61
CA SER A 79 -7.29 -24.62 -36.88
C SER A 79 -6.20 -25.33 -36.08
N ARG A 80 -5.21 -25.85 -36.82
CA ARG A 80 -4.05 -26.60 -36.36
C ARG A 80 -3.51 -26.08 -35.03
N VAL A 81 -3.34 -27.03 -34.11
CA VAL A 81 -2.54 -27.00 -32.89
C VAL A 81 -1.51 -25.86 -32.91
N LYS A 82 -1.85 -24.73 -32.27
CA LYS A 82 -0.86 -23.73 -31.89
C LYS A 82 -0.07 -24.35 -30.74
N SER A 83 1.13 -24.80 -31.08
CA SER A 83 2.24 -25.10 -30.21
C SER A 83 2.18 -24.30 -28.91
N LEU A 84 2.43 -24.99 -27.79
CA LEU A 84 2.84 -24.35 -26.54
C LEU A 84 3.86 -23.26 -26.89
N ALA A 85 3.45 -22.01 -26.82
CA ALA A 85 4.37 -20.90 -26.88
C ALA A 85 5.27 -21.09 -25.66
N LEU A 86 6.47 -21.59 -25.93
CA LEU A 86 7.61 -21.50 -25.04
C LEU A 86 7.58 -20.05 -24.52
N VAL A 87 7.24 -19.86 -23.25
CA VAL A 87 7.31 -18.55 -22.61
C VAL A 87 8.76 -18.16 -22.73
N MET A 88 9.08 -17.40 -23.78
CA MET A 88 10.41 -16.90 -24.02
C MET A 88 10.70 -16.10 -22.77
N LYS A 89 11.55 -16.64 -21.90
CA LYS A 89 12.10 -15.92 -20.77
C LYS A 89 12.63 -14.63 -21.38
N LYS A 90 11.95 -13.52 -21.13
CA LYS A 90 12.44 -12.20 -21.53
C LYS A 90 13.88 -12.16 -21.06
N ALA A 91 14.78 -11.80 -21.98
CA ALA A 91 16.19 -11.64 -21.64
C ALA A 91 16.26 -10.84 -20.32
N PRO A 92 17.11 -11.27 -19.36
CA PRO A 92 17.21 -10.59 -18.07
C PRO A 92 17.46 -9.12 -18.36
N ILE A 93 16.47 -8.29 -18.08
CA ILE A 93 16.57 -6.85 -18.33
C ILE A 93 17.51 -6.36 -17.24
N GLU A 94 18.68 -5.88 -17.65
CA GLU A 94 19.72 -5.43 -16.73
C GLU A 94 19.15 -4.34 -15.80
N PRO A 95 18.99 -4.62 -14.49
CA PRO A 95 18.29 -3.72 -13.58
C PRO A 95 18.99 -2.36 -13.46
N GLU A 96 20.32 -2.33 -13.57
CA GLU A 96 21.13 -1.10 -13.55
C GLU A 96 20.78 -0.13 -14.70
N ALA A 97 20.55 -0.67 -15.91
CA ALA A 97 20.11 0.13 -17.03
C ALA A 97 18.71 0.72 -16.79
N GLN A 98 17.84 -0.02 -16.10
CA GLN A 98 16.51 0.46 -15.73
C GLN A 98 16.55 1.55 -14.66
N ILE A 99 17.34 1.37 -13.60
CA ILE A 99 17.54 2.39 -12.54
C ILE A 99 18.05 3.68 -13.18
N THR A 100 19.08 3.59 -14.03
CA THR A 100 19.63 4.74 -14.76
C THR A 100 18.59 5.42 -15.64
N LYS A 101 17.76 4.63 -16.34
CA LYS A 101 16.68 5.15 -17.19
C LYS A 101 15.62 5.88 -16.36
N LEU A 102 15.20 5.33 -15.23
CA LEU A 102 14.21 5.94 -14.33
C LEU A 102 14.74 7.24 -13.72
N ARG A 103 15.99 7.25 -13.24
CA ARG A 103 16.64 8.48 -12.75
C ARG A 103 16.74 9.56 -13.83
N LYS A 104 17.09 9.19 -15.07
CA LYS A 104 17.03 10.11 -16.22
C LYS A 104 15.61 10.56 -16.58
N GLN A 105 14.58 9.77 -16.29
CA GLN A 105 13.18 10.19 -16.47
C GLN A 105 12.80 11.22 -15.41
N LEU A 106 13.16 10.98 -14.14
CA LEU A 106 12.96 11.93 -13.05
C LEU A 106 13.63 13.28 -13.38
N GLY A 107 14.92 13.25 -13.73
CA GLY A 107 15.65 14.46 -14.10
C GLY A 107 15.04 15.22 -15.29
N ARG A 108 14.50 14.50 -16.28
CA ARG A 108 13.78 15.15 -17.41
C ARG A 108 12.47 15.78 -16.99
N TYR A 109 11.69 15.15 -16.11
CA TYR A 109 10.45 15.75 -15.60
C TYR A 109 10.73 17.00 -14.79
N MET A 110 11.77 16.95 -13.96
CA MET A 110 12.18 18.07 -13.13
C MET A 110 13.01 19.12 -13.87
N ARG A 111 13.32 18.90 -15.16
CA ARG A 111 14.22 19.76 -15.97
C ARG A 111 15.56 20.03 -15.28
N GLU A 112 16.11 19.00 -14.64
CA GLU A 112 17.38 19.05 -13.89
C GLU A 112 17.40 20.04 -12.71
N LYS A 113 16.23 20.46 -12.22
CA LYS A 113 16.08 21.30 -11.03
C LYS A 113 16.05 20.48 -9.76
N THR A 114 16.22 21.14 -8.60
CA THR A 114 15.97 20.53 -7.30
C THR A 114 14.46 20.26 -7.11
N PRO A 115 14.05 19.33 -6.21
CA PRO A 115 12.65 19.11 -5.87
C PRO A 115 11.89 20.40 -5.54
N ALA A 116 12.45 21.24 -4.66
CA ALA A 116 11.83 22.49 -4.25
C ALA A 116 11.68 23.47 -5.42
N ASP A 117 12.72 23.65 -6.24
CA ASP A 117 12.67 24.55 -7.41
C ASP A 117 11.67 24.09 -8.47
N TYR A 118 11.55 22.78 -8.66
CA TYR A 118 10.58 22.19 -9.58
C TYR A 118 9.15 22.45 -9.11
N VAL A 119 8.85 22.20 -7.83
CA VAL A 119 7.52 22.42 -7.24
C VAL A 119 7.17 23.91 -7.23
N GLY A 120 8.13 24.79 -6.93
CA GLY A 120 7.96 26.23 -7.04
C GLY A 120 7.64 26.67 -8.48
N GLN A 121 8.31 26.09 -9.48
CA GLN A 121 7.98 26.36 -10.88
C GLN A 121 6.57 25.86 -11.26
N LEU A 122 6.16 24.69 -10.77
CA LEU A 122 4.80 24.18 -10.98
C LEU A 122 3.77 25.15 -10.42
N TYR A 123 3.97 25.63 -9.19
CA TYR A 123 3.13 26.66 -8.59
C TYR A 123 3.05 27.92 -9.46
N LEU A 124 4.19 28.50 -9.84
CA LEU A 124 4.21 29.71 -10.67
C LEU A 124 3.47 29.52 -12.00
N THR A 125 3.61 28.34 -12.62
CA THR A 125 2.94 28.03 -13.89
C THR A 125 1.43 27.81 -13.69
N ALA A 126 1.05 27.13 -12.61
CA ALA A 126 -0.35 26.91 -12.25
C ALA A 126 -1.07 28.24 -11.95
N MET A 127 -0.35 29.19 -11.36
CA MET A 127 -0.85 30.52 -11.00
C MET A 127 -0.77 31.55 -12.13
N ASP A 128 -0.12 31.23 -13.25
CA ASP A 128 -0.04 32.13 -14.39
C ASP A 128 -1.44 32.34 -14.99
N SER A 129 -1.71 33.57 -15.40
CA SER A 129 -2.97 34.03 -16.01
C SER A 129 -3.37 33.25 -17.27
N THR A 130 -2.44 32.52 -17.88
CA THR A 130 -2.67 31.65 -19.04
C THR A 130 -3.28 30.29 -18.69
N THR A 131 -3.22 29.88 -17.43
CA THR A 131 -3.68 28.55 -16.99
C THR A 131 -5.16 28.63 -16.60
N GLN A 132 -6.02 27.98 -17.39
CA GLN A 132 -7.47 28.05 -17.21
C GLN A 132 -7.96 27.29 -15.96
N ASP A 133 -7.31 26.17 -15.62
CA ASP A 133 -7.57 25.40 -14.39
C ASP A 133 -6.24 24.97 -13.74
N PRO A 134 -5.81 25.65 -12.66
CA PRO A 134 -4.60 25.32 -11.91
C PRO A 134 -4.63 23.88 -11.34
N LEU A 135 -5.82 23.39 -10.95
CA LEU A 135 -5.97 22.09 -10.33
C LEU A 135 -5.79 20.96 -11.35
N GLU A 136 -6.35 21.11 -12.56
CA GLU A 136 -6.16 20.15 -13.64
C GLU A 136 -4.67 20.06 -14.04
N TYR A 137 -4.00 21.21 -14.19
CA TYR A 137 -2.57 21.28 -14.51
C TYR A 137 -1.70 20.54 -13.48
N LEU A 138 -1.93 20.78 -12.18
CA LEU A 138 -1.18 20.11 -11.12
C LEU A 138 -1.47 18.60 -11.07
N ASN A 139 -2.72 18.19 -11.31
CA ASN A 139 -3.09 16.76 -11.35
C ASN A 139 -2.42 16.02 -12.52
N ASP A 140 -2.30 16.66 -13.68
CA ASP A 140 -1.63 16.09 -14.85
C ASP A 140 -0.14 15.80 -14.57
N ASP A 141 0.56 16.72 -13.91
CA ASP A 141 1.95 16.50 -13.53
C ASP A 141 2.07 15.47 -12.39
N LEU A 142 1.17 15.50 -11.40
CA LEU A 142 1.09 14.49 -10.34
C LEU A 142 0.87 13.07 -10.92
N ALA A 143 0.02 12.92 -11.95
CA ALA A 143 -0.22 11.65 -12.61
C ALA A 143 1.04 11.08 -13.28
N ARG A 144 1.86 11.94 -13.89
CA ARG A 144 3.15 11.53 -14.51
C ARG A 144 4.14 11.04 -13.46
N LEU A 145 4.25 11.76 -12.34
CA LEU A 145 5.13 11.39 -11.23
C LEU A 145 4.67 10.10 -10.55
N ASN A 146 3.36 9.92 -10.34
CA ASN A 146 2.80 8.66 -9.83
C ASN A 146 3.10 7.47 -10.77
N GLY A 147 3.02 7.69 -12.08
CA GLY A 147 3.43 6.71 -13.07
C GLY A 147 4.91 6.33 -12.97
N LEU A 148 5.78 7.27 -12.59
CA LEU A 148 7.20 7.02 -12.36
C LEU A 148 7.44 6.31 -11.02
N LEU A 149 6.74 6.71 -9.96
CA LEU A 149 6.78 6.08 -8.64
C LEU A 149 6.40 4.60 -8.76
N HIS A 150 5.26 4.28 -9.38
CA HIS A 150 4.83 2.89 -9.60
C HIS A 150 5.84 2.03 -10.35
N ARG A 151 6.54 2.59 -11.35
CA ARG A 151 7.59 1.85 -12.08
C ARG A 151 8.79 1.59 -11.18
N THR A 152 9.17 2.54 -10.35
CA THR A 152 10.31 2.43 -9.43
C THR A 152 10.01 1.44 -8.32
N SER A 153 8.83 1.51 -7.69
CA SER A 153 8.42 0.57 -6.65
C SER A 153 8.29 -0.86 -7.20
N ARG A 154 7.80 -1.01 -8.44
CA ARG A 154 7.77 -2.32 -9.11
C ARG A 154 9.17 -2.87 -9.33
N LEU A 155 10.10 -2.07 -9.88
CA LEU A 155 11.49 -2.48 -10.07
C LEU A 155 12.15 -2.87 -8.75
N MET A 156 11.92 -2.09 -7.69
CA MET A 156 12.40 -2.41 -6.34
C MET A 156 11.87 -3.76 -5.85
N THR A 157 10.58 -4.02 -6.07
CA THR A 157 9.92 -5.29 -5.69
C THR A 157 10.47 -6.47 -6.47
N ASP A 158 10.67 -6.29 -7.78
CA ASP A 158 11.24 -7.31 -8.67
C ASP A 158 12.68 -7.66 -8.24
N ILE A 159 13.54 -6.66 -7.98
CA ILE A 159 14.92 -6.87 -7.48
C ILE A 159 14.90 -7.56 -6.11
N TYR A 160 14.02 -7.15 -5.20
CA TYR A 160 13.91 -7.79 -3.89
C TYR A 160 13.53 -9.27 -4.00
N HIS A 161 12.62 -9.62 -4.90
CA HIS A 161 12.22 -11.01 -5.10
C HIS A 161 13.30 -11.86 -5.77
N GLU A 162 14.09 -11.29 -6.68
CA GLU A 162 15.13 -12.00 -7.41
C GLU A 162 16.45 -12.12 -6.63
N GLU A 163 16.85 -11.06 -5.93
CA GLU A 163 18.19 -10.94 -5.33
C GLU A 163 18.16 -10.66 -3.82
N GLY A 164 17.04 -10.20 -3.25
CA GLY A 164 16.93 -9.74 -1.86
C GLY A 164 17.43 -8.31 -1.63
N CYS A 165 17.88 -8.02 -0.40
CA CYS A 165 18.37 -6.69 0.02
C CYS A 165 19.80 -6.38 -0.45
N THR A 166 20.06 -6.43 -1.75
CA THR A 166 21.38 -6.12 -2.33
C THR A 166 21.62 -4.62 -2.44
N GLU A 167 22.83 -4.23 -2.83
CA GLU A 167 23.16 -2.82 -3.11
C GLU A 167 22.30 -2.23 -4.24
N ARG A 168 21.91 -3.06 -5.22
CA ARG A 168 20.98 -2.66 -6.29
C ARG A 168 19.60 -2.31 -5.75
N TRP A 169 19.10 -3.14 -4.83
CA TRP A 169 17.85 -2.87 -4.14
C TRP A 169 17.91 -1.54 -3.38
N ARG A 170 18.98 -1.29 -2.62
CA ARG A 170 19.18 -0.02 -1.89
C ARG A 170 19.21 1.20 -2.79
N ARG A 171 19.89 1.12 -3.94
CA ARG A 171 19.90 2.20 -4.94
C ARG A 171 18.52 2.48 -5.52
N THR A 172 17.71 1.43 -5.69
CA THR A 172 16.34 1.55 -6.20
C THR A 172 15.41 2.11 -5.12
N ASP A 173 15.55 1.69 -3.87
CA ASP A 173 14.86 2.24 -2.69
C ASP A 173 15.20 3.73 -2.49
N ALA A 174 16.46 4.12 -2.65
CA ALA A 174 16.85 5.53 -2.62
C ALA A 174 16.15 6.34 -3.73
N LEU A 175 16.12 5.82 -4.96
CA LEU A 175 15.39 6.45 -6.07
C LEU A 175 13.87 6.51 -5.81
N ASP A 176 13.28 5.45 -5.26
CA ASP A 176 11.86 5.41 -4.89
C ASP A 176 11.52 6.50 -3.89
N ARG A 177 12.37 6.69 -2.87
CA ARG A 177 12.24 7.78 -1.88
C ARG A 177 12.40 9.17 -2.51
N GLU A 178 13.38 9.35 -3.41
CA GLU A 178 13.55 10.60 -4.16
C GLU A 178 12.27 10.94 -4.94
N VAL A 179 11.72 10.00 -5.70
CA VAL A 179 10.48 10.20 -6.47
C VAL A 179 9.30 10.45 -5.54
N LYS A 180 9.18 9.68 -4.46
CA LYS A 180 8.11 9.82 -3.47
C LYS A 180 8.12 11.20 -2.81
N ALA A 181 9.29 11.71 -2.45
CA ALA A 181 9.41 13.05 -1.88
C ALA A 181 8.84 14.12 -2.83
N VAL A 182 9.16 14.05 -4.12
CA VAL A 182 8.62 14.98 -5.13
C VAL A 182 7.10 14.82 -5.28
N VAL A 183 6.60 13.58 -5.29
CA VAL A 183 5.15 13.30 -5.35
C VAL A 183 4.42 13.90 -4.15
N ASP A 184 4.94 13.68 -2.94
CA ASP A 184 4.33 14.17 -1.71
C ASP A 184 4.28 15.73 -1.72
N MET A 185 5.34 16.41 -2.20
CA MET A 185 5.34 17.87 -2.34
C MET A 185 4.32 18.40 -3.36
N VAL A 186 4.16 17.73 -4.50
CA VAL A 186 3.15 18.12 -5.51
C VAL A 186 1.75 17.81 -5.00
N GLN A 187 1.57 16.74 -4.24
CA GLN A 187 0.29 16.39 -3.63
C GLN A 187 -0.14 17.45 -2.60
N ASP A 188 0.79 18.01 -1.82
CA ASP A 188 0.52 19.13 -0.91
C ASP A 188 -0.02 20.37 -1.69
N LEU A 189 0.56 20.68 -2.86
CA LEU A 189 0.04 21.74 -3.74
C LEU A 189 -1.38 21.42 -4.24
N VAL A 190 -1.62 20.19 -4.71
CA VAL A 190 -2.94 19.76 -5.19
C VAL A 190 -3.98 19.86 -4.08
N CYS A 191 -3.66 19.38 -2.87
CA CYS A 191 -4.54 19.48 -1.72
C CYS A 191 -4.88 20.94 -1.37
N SER A 192 -3.90 21.84 -1.46
CA SER A 192 -4.12 23.28 -1.23
C SER A 192 -4.99 23.90 -2.32
N ALA A 193 -4.77 23.53 -3.59
CA ALA A 193 -5.56 23.98 -4.74
C ALA A 193 -7.02 23.50 -4.69
N MET A 194 -7.26 22.28 -4.15
CA MET A 194 -8.61 21.74 -3.95
C MET A 194 -9.44 22.52 -2.93
N LEU A 195 -8.79 23.20 -1.97
CA LEU A 195 -9.49 24.06 -1.01
C LEU A 195 -9.90 25.38 -1.66
N SER A 196 -8.93 26.11 -2.21
CA SER A 196 -9.16 27.28 -3.06
C SER A 196 -7.84 27.77 -3.66
N VAL A 197 -7.92 28.54 -4.73
CA VAL A 197 -6.76 29.23 -5.33
C VAL A 197 -6.14 30.22 -4.34
N ASP A 198 -6.93 30.88 -3.50
CA ASP A 198 -6.42 31.82 -2.50
C ASP A 198 -5.72 31.09 -1.34
N SER A 199 -6.20 29.90 -0.96
CA SER A 199 -5.51 29.05 0.00
C SER A 199 -4.15 28.60 -0.53
N LEU A 200 -4.07 28.24 -1.82
CA LEU A 200 -2.81 27.88 -2.46
C LEU A 200 -1.79 29.03 -2.43
N LYS A 201 -2.24 30.26 -2.71
CA LYS A 201 -1.39 31.46 -2.60
C LYS A 201 -0.92 31.71 -1.17
N ALA A 202 -1.83 31.68 -0.20
CA ALA A 202 -1.51 31.92 1.20
C ALA A 202 -0.47 30.92 1.71
N VAL A 203 -0.65 29.64 1.43
CA VAL A 203 0.28 28.58 1.87
C VAL A 203 1.66 28.73 1.21
N PHE A 204 1.73 29.19 -0.04
CA PHE A 204 3.00 29.48 -0.71
C PHE A 204 3.71 30.71 -0.15
N ASP A 205 2.97 31.80 0.10
CA ASP A 205 3.49 33.06 0.62
C ASP A 205 3.95 32.94 2.09
N GLU A 206 3.27 32.12 2.89
CA GLU A 206 3.58 31.87 4.30
C GLU A 206 4.84 31.01 4.50
N GLY A 207 5.40 30.40 3.45
CA GLY A 207 6.50 29.46 3.63
C GLY A 207 6.06 28.12 4.26
N SER A 208 4.75 27.87 4.33
CA SER A 208 4.17 26.75 5.09
C SER A 208 4.29 25.41 4.36
N LEU A 209 4.74 25.41 3.10
CA LEU A 209 4.90 24.17 2.36
C LEU A 209 6.10 23.41 2.92
N THR A 210 5.89 22.11 3.15
CA THR A 210 6.88 21.19 3.74
C THR A 210 8.25 21.26 3.07
N TYR A 211 8.28 21.59 1.78
CA TYR A 211 9.51 21.70 0.98
C TYR A 211 10.26 23.03 1.09
N GLN A 212 9.66 24.08 1.65
CA GLN A 212 10.32 25.38 1.85
C GLN A 212 11.15 25.43 3.14
N ASN A 213 10.97 24.45 4.03
CA ASN A 213 11.67 24.33 5.31
C ASN A 213 12.78 23.26 5.32
N LEU A 214 13.14 22.71 4.14
CA LEU A 214 14.22 21.74 3.92
C LEU A 214 15.41 22.42 3.24
#